data_AF-A0A7X9A5I5-F1
#
_entry.id   AF-A0A7X9A5I5-F1
#
_cell.length_a   1.000
_cell.length_b   1.000
_cell.length_c   1.000
_cell.angle_alpha   90.00
_cell.angle_beta   90.00
_cell.angle_gamma   90.00
#
_symmetry.space_group_name_H-M   'P 1'
#
loop_
_entity.id
_entity.type
_entity.pdbx_description
1 polymer ?
#
loop_
_entity_poly.entity_id
_entity_poly.type
_entity_poly.pdbx_seq_one_letter_code
_entity_poly.pdbx_strand_id
1 'polypeptide(L)'
;MILENEFLKITFTPYGASIMSIVVKKLNREIVYGYLNEEEYKENKDYFGCVVGRSTGRIRNGVIYDNDEKYELTKNFENKHTLHGGFGLHNKEFSYEIKEKKLFFLDIHLI
;
A
#
# COMPACT_ATOMS: atom_id res chain seq x y z
N MET A 1 6.69 -8.69 -9.16
CA MET A 1 6.24 -10.10 -8.96
C MET A 1 4.95 -10.35 -9.74
N ILE A 2 4.69 -11.57 -10.23
CA ILE A 2 3.47 -11.87 -11.02
C ILE A 2 2.81 -13.15 -10.49
N LEU A 3 1.48 -13.11 -10.30
CA LEU A 3 0.63 -14.30 -10.13
C LEU A 3 -0.38 -14.38 -11.28
N GLU A 4 -0.62 -15.59 -11.76
CA GLU A 4 -1.40 -15.80 -12.97
C GLU A 4 -2.23 -17.09 -12.87
N ASN A 5 -3.50 -17.00 -13.29
CA ASN A 5 -4.39 -18.15 -13.48
C ASN A 5 -5.01 -18.11 -14.88
N GLU A 6 -6.01 -18.96 -15.16
CA GLU A 6 -6.68 -19.00 -16.47
C GLU A 6 -7.33 -17.66 -16.88
N PHE A 7 -7.79 -16.87 -15.89
CA PHE A 7 -8.61 -15.69 -16.11
C PHE A 7 -7.82 -14.37 -15.99
N LEU A 8 -6.87 -14.32 -15.06
CA LEU A 8 -6.21 -13.10 -14.62
C LEU A 8 -4.68 -13.25 -14.64
N LYS A 9 -4.01 -12.15 -14.94
CA LYS A 9 -2.59 -11.95 -14.67
C LYS A 9 -2.45 -10.72 -13.78
N ILE A 10 -1.85 -10.87 -12.61
CA ILE A 10 -1.72 -9.80 -11.62
C ILE A 10 -0.24 -9.54 -11.35
N THR A 11 0.15 -8.27 -11.40
CA THR A 11 1.52 -7.83 -11.07
C THR A 11 1.51 -7.11 -9.73
N PHE A 12 2.51 -7.39 -8.90
CA PHE A 12 2.69 -6.82 -7.56
C PHE A 12 4.11 -6.29 -7.37
N THR A 13 4.28 -5.38 -6.43
CA THR A 13 5.58 -4.90 -5.91
C THR A 13 5.63 -5.04 -4.38
N PRO A 14 6.80 -5.32 -3.77
CA PRO A 14 6.98 -5.24 -2.32
C PRO A 14 6.75 -3.84 -1.75
N TYR A 15 6.89 -2.77 -2.55
CA TYR A 15 6.65 -1.40 -2.10
C TYR A 15 5.17 -1.19 -1.81
N GLY A 16 4.85 -0.91 -0.55
CA GLY A 16 3.49 -0.78 -0.05
C GLY A 16 2.65 -2.05 -0.16
N ALA A 17 3.29 -3.22 -0.39
CA ALA A 17 2.60 -4.47 -0.72
C ALA A 17 1.57 -4.28 -1.85
N SER A 18 1.95 -3.54 -2.90
CA SER A 18 1.00 -2.97 -3.85
C SER A 18 0.66 -3.88 -5.02
N ILE A 19 -0.61 -3.85 -5.44
CA ILE A 19 -1.05 -4.34 -6.74
C ILE A 19 -0.72 -3.28 -7.80
N MET A 20 0.10 -3.64 -8.78
CA MET A 20 0.48 -2.75 -9.87
C MET A 20 -0.43 -2.86 -11.10
N SER A 21 -0.97 -4.05 -11.35
CA SER A 21 -1.72 -4.36 -12.57
C SER A 21 -2.61 -5.58 -12.37
N ILE A 22 -3.81 -5.55 -12.93
CA ILE A 22 -4.71 -6.69 -13.05
C ILE A 22 -5.20 -6.77 -14.50
N VAL A 23 -4.68 -7.73 -15.26
CA VAL A 23 -5.12 -7.96 -16.64
C VAL A 23 -6.16 -9.07 -16.69
N VAL A 24 -7.35 -8.75 -17.19
CA VAL A 24 -8.39 -9.73 -17.56
C VAL A 24 -8.04 -10.32 -18.93
N LYS A 25 -7.56 -11.57 -18.95
CA LYS A 25 -6.98 -12.20 -20.15
C LYS A 25 -7.95 -12.31 -21.31
N LYS A 26 -9.18 -12.72 -21.06
CA LYS A 26 -10.22 -12.86 -22.09
C LYS A 26 -10.47 -11.55 -22.86
N LEU A 27 -10.30 -10.41 -22.18
CA LEU A 27 -10.52 -9.07 -22.74
C LEU A 27 -9.22 -8.37 -23.13
N ASN A 28 -8.07 -8.95 -22.77
CA ASN A 28 -6.75 -8.32 -22.81
C ASN A 28 -6.79 -6.87 -22.28
N ARG A 29 -7.38 -6.68 -21.11
CA ARG A 29 -7.69 -5.34 -20.56
C ARG A 29 -7.18 -5.20 -19.13
N GLU A 30 -6.47 -4.10 -18.89
CA GLU A 30 -6.12 -3.60 -17.56
C GLU A 30 -7.36 -3.02 -16.87
N ILE A 31 -7.56 -3.36 -15.59
CA ILE A 31 -8.76 -2.96 -14.83
C ILE A 31 -8.45 -2.13 -13.57
N VAL A 32 -7.17 -1.88 -13.26
CA VAL A 32 -6.77 -0.99 -12.17
C VAL A 32 -5.90 0.16 -12.68
N TYR A 33 -5.92 1.28 -11.95
CA TYR A 33 -4.92 2.32 -12.13
C TYR A 33 -3.61 1.92 -11.45
N GLY A 34 -2.51 2.34 -12.05
CA GLY A 34 -1.18 2.08 -11.53
C GLY A 34 -0.11 2.85 -12.31
N TYR A 35 1.09 2.90 -11.74
CA TYR A 35 2.26 3.45 -12.42
C TYR A 35 2.92 2.42 -13.34
N LEU A 36 3.74 2.90 -14.28
CA LEU A 36 4.42 2.04 -15.26
C LEU A 36 5.66 1.35 -14.68
N ASN A 37 6.36 2.02 -13.76
CA ASN A 37 7.58 1.49 -13.15
C ASN A 37 7.39 1.28 -11.64
N GLU A 38 8.23 0.40 -11.10
CA GLU A 38 8.23 0.04 -9.68
C GLU A 38 8.77 1.16 -8.78
N GLU A 39 9.65 2.01 -9.29
CA GLU A 39 10.23 3.13 -8.54
C GLU A 39 9.16 4.16 -8.14
N GLU A 40 8.18 4.43 -8.98
CA GLU A 40 7.03 5.29 -8.68
C GLU A 40 6.19 4.77 -7.50
N TYR A 41 6.21 3.46 -7.23
CA TYR A 41 5.52 2.87 -6.08
C TYR A 41 6.26 3.08 -4.75
N LYS A 42 7.53 3.53 -4.75
CA LYS A 42 8.23 3.92 -3.50
C LYS A 42 7.60 5.18 -2.91
N GLU A 43 7.18 6.11 -3.76
CA GLU A 43 6.45 7.32 -3.35
C GLU A 43 4.95 7.06 -3.26
N ASN A 44 4.37 6.45 -4.31
CA ASN A 44 2.95 6.14 -4.46
C ASN A 44 2.01 7.23 -3.92
N LYS A 45 2.20 8.46 -4.41
CA LYS A 45 1.47 9.65 -3.95
C LYS A 45 -0.05 9.54 -4.03
N ASP A 46 -0.55 8.71 -4.95
CA ASP A 46 -1.97 8.52 -5.23
C ASP A 46 -2.54 7.26 -4.54
N TYR A 47 -1.72 6.53 -3.77
CA TYR A 47 -2.10 5.32 -3.04
C TYR A 47 -2.63 4.17 -3.93
N PHE A 48 -2.18 4.09 -5.18
CA PHE A 48 -2.63 3.04 -6.10
C PHE A 48 -2.22 1.66 -5.61
N GLY A 49 -3.22 0.78 -5.44
CA GLY A 49 -3.05 -0.64 -5.17
C GLY A 49 -2.35 -1.03 -3.86
N CYS A 50 -1.88 -0.06 -3.07
CA CYS A 50 -1.08 -0.30 -1.86
C CYS A 50 -1.92 -0.63 -0.63
N VAL A 51 -1.28 -1.26 0.34
CA VAL A 51 -1.80 -1.41 1.70
C VAL A 51 -1.55 -0.11 2.48
N VAL A 52 -2.63 0.58 2.82
CA VAL A 52 -2.59 1.78 3.68
C VAL A 52 -2.63 1.41 5.17
N GLY A 53 -1.87 2.12 6.00
CA GLY A 53 -1.86 1.89 7.46
C GLY A 53 -0.72 2.64 8.16
N ARG A 54 -0.59 2.56 9.50
CA ARG A 54 -1.32 1.70 10.45
C ARG A 54 -2.80 2.09 10.65
N SER A 55 -3.17 3.32 10.33
CA SER A 55 -4.56 3.80 10.32
C SER A 55 -4.98 4.19 8.91
N THR A 56 -6.24 3.94 8.55
CA THR A 56 -6.80 4.33 7.25
C THR A 56 -7.60 5.63 7.38
N GLY A 57 -7.84 6.31 6.27
CA GLY A 57 -8.56 7.58 6.26
C GLY A 57 -7.78 8.70 6.97
N ARG A 58 -8.50 9.61 7.64
CA ARG A 58 -7.93 10.80 8.27
C ARG A 58 -8.05 10.75 9.78
N ILE A 59 -6.95 10.95 10.49
CA ILE A 59 -6.96 11.27 11.93
C ILE A 59 -7.06 12.79 12.07
N ARG A 60 -8.12 13.22 12.77
CA ARG A 60 -8.41 14.63 12.98
C ARG A 60 -7.23 15.29 13.70
N ASN A 61 -6.79 16.45 13.19
CA ASN A 61 -5.67 17.22 13.69
C ASN A 61 -4.33 16.47 13.81
N GLY A 62 -4.23 15.25 13.29
CA GLY A 62 -3.07 14.38 13.49
C GLY A 62 -2.80 14.11 14.97
N VAL A 63 -3.85 13.94 15.77
CA VAL A 63 -3.71 13.67 17.21
C VAL A 63 -4.51 12.43 17.57
N ILE A 64 -3.87 11.55 18.34
CA ILE A 64 -4.55 10.47 19.07
C ILE A 64 -4.27 10.63 20.56
N TYR A 65 -5.13 10.00 21.36
CA TYR A 65 -4.96 9.92 22.81
C TYR A 65 -4.94 8.46 23.21
N ASP A 66 -3.99 8.08 24.07
CA ASP A 66 -3.98 6.78 24.75
C ASP A 66 -3.86 7.04 26.26
N ASN A 67 -4.87 6.61 27.02
CA ASN A 67 -4.97 6.79 28.48
C ASN A 67 -4.68 8.21 29.02
N ASP A 68 -5.00 9.28 28.28
CA ASP A 68 -4.71 10.70 28.57
C ASP A 68 -3.37 11.25 28.04
N GLU A 69 -2.49 10.40 27.52
CA GLU A 69 -1.29 10.86 26.82
C GLU A 69 -1.64 11.27 25.38
N LYS A 70 -1.24 12.49 25.00
CA LYS A 70 -1.44 13.06 23.66
C LYS A 70 -0.28 12.69 22.76
N TYR A 71 -0.55 12.00 21.66
CA TYR A 71 0.44 11.72 20.61
C TYR A 71 0.15 12.58 19.38
N GLU A 72 1.17 13.33 18.95
CA GLU A 72 1.13 14.02 17.66
C GLU A 72 1.69 13.12 16.56
N LEU A 73 0.88 12.95 15.52
CA LEU A 73 1.21 12.19 14.33
C LEU A 73 1.61 13.13 13.20
N THR A 74 2.27 12.59 12.18
CA THR A 74 2.62 13.33 10.96
C THR A 74 1.36 13.93 10.31
N LYS A 75 1.37 15.23 10.05
CA LYS A 75 0.29 15.95 9.35
C LYS A 75 0.64 16.06 7.86
N ASN A 76 0.28 15.04 7.09
CA ASN A 76 0.57 14.94 5.65
C ASN A 76 -0.62 15.33 4.75
N PHE A 77 -1.76 15.74 5.33
CA PHE A 77 -2.92 16.19 4.56
C PHE A 77 -3.40 17.56 5.03
N GLU A 78 -3.44 18.52 4.10
CA GLU A 78 -3.81 19.93 4.34
C GLU A 78 -3.03 20.58 5.49
N ASN A 79 -1.82 20.09 5.79
CA ASN A 79 -1.01 20.48 6.95
C ASN A 79 -1.75 20.38 8.30
N LYS A 80 -2.81 19.57 8.36
CA LYS A 80 -3.74 19.51 9.50
C LYS A 80 -4.02 18.09 9.96
N HIS A 81 -4.23 17.18 9.03
CA HIS A 81 -4.67 15.81 9.32
C HIS A 81 -3.57 14.80 9.00
N THR A 82 -3.58 13.68 9.72
CA THR A 82 -2.82 12.49 9.30
C THR A 82 -3.70 11.68 8.37
N LEU A 83 -3.29 11.55 7.11
CA LEU A 83 -3.93 10.71 6.11
C LEU A 83 -3.16 9.39 5.98
N HIS A 84 -3.89 8.27 5.97
CA HIS A 84 -3.36 6.92 5.69
C HIS A 84 -2.12 6.54 6.51
N GLY A 85 -2.09 6.95 7.79
CA GLY A 85 -1.01 6.62 8.72
C GLY A 85 0.22 7.52 8.64
N GLY A 86 0.21 8.60 7.84
CA GLY A 86 1.35 9.50 7.72
C GLY A 86 2.47 8.85 6.89
N PHE A 87 3.66 8.66 7.46
CA PHE A 87 4.69 7.77 6.91
C PHE A 87 4.28 6.31 7.12
N GLY A 88 3.25 5.90 6.38
CA GLY A 88 2.51 4.68 6.58
C GLY A 88 3.09 3.46 5.87
N LEU A 89 2.32 2.38 5.90
CA LEU A 89 2.67 1.10 5.28
C LEU A 89 2.88 1.21 3.76
N HIS A 90 2.15 2.10 3.10
CA HIS A 90 2.25 2.35 1.66
C HIS A 90 3.66 2.74 1.17
N ASN A 91 4.50 3.33 2.02
CA ASN A 91 5.90 3.68 1.68
C ASN A 91 6.94 2.69 2.21
N LYS A 92 6.53 1.51 2.68
CA LYS A 92 7.44 0.49 3.19
C LYS A 92 7.69 -0.59 2.15
N GLU A 93 8.92 -1.08 2.09
CA GLU A 93 9.25 -2.28 1.35
C GLU A 93 8.97 -3.51 2.23
N PHE A 94 8.04 -4.36 1.79
CA PHE A 94 7.68 -5.57 2.51
C PHE A 94 8.58 -6.74 2.08
N SER A 95 9.01 -7.54 3.05
CA SER A 95 9.47 -8.90 2.73
C SER A 95 8.32 -9.71 2.15
N TYR A 96 8.60 -10.72 1.34
CA TYR A 96 7.55 -11.56 0.78
C TYR A 96 7.99 -12.99 0.53
N GLU A 97 7.02 -13.89 0.43
CA GLU A 97 7.20 -15.26 -0.03
C GLU A 97 6.09 -15.66 -0.99
N ILE A 98 6.42 -16.52 -1.96
CA ILE A 98 5.45 -17.11 -2.89
C ILE A 98 5.39 -18.62 -2.62
N LYS A 99 4.23 -19.13 -2.24
CA LYS A 99 3.97 -20.56 -1.99
C LYS A 99 2.66 -20.98 -2.62
N GLU A 100 2.64 -22.13 -3.30
CA GLU A 100 1.41 -22.71 -3.87
C GLU A 100 0.58 -21.72 -4.71
N LYS A 101 1.23 -20.89 -5.53
CA LYS A 101 0.60 -19.81 -6.33
C LYS A 101 -0.10 -18.72 -5.50
N LYS A 102 0.26 -18.57 -4.23
CA LYS A 102 -0.16 -17.50 -3.33
C LYS A 102 1.06 -16.63 -2.99
N LEU A 103 0.85 -15.32 -2.92
CA LEU A 103 1.85 -14.34 -2.48
C LEU A 103 1.51 -13.93 -1.05
N PHE A 104 2.49 -13.98 -0.17
CA PHE A 104 2.40 -13.51 1.20
C PHE A 104 3.36 -12.35 1.37
N PHE A 105 2.83 -11.19 1.75
CA PHE A 105 3.66 -10.10 2.26
C PHE A 105 3.88 -10.35 3.75
N LEU A 106 5.15 -10.28 4.16
CA LEU A 106 5.62 -10.57 5.49
C LEU A 106 5.99 -9.29 6.22
N ASP A 107 6.08 -9.42 7.53
CA ASP A 107 6.13 -8.30 8.47
C ASP A 107 7.21 -7.26 8.15
N ILE A 108 6.89 -6.01 8.41
CA ILE A 108 7.86 -4.92 8.42
C ILE A 108 8.45 -4.94 9.83
N HIS A 109 9.77 -5.06 9.97
CA HIS A 109 10.40 -4.88 11.27
C HIS A 109 10.16 -3.43 11.72
N LEU A 110 9.09 -3.21 12.49
CA LEU A 110 8.81 -1.97 13.19
C LEU A 110 9.70 -1.98 14.43
N ILE A 111 10.91 -1.44 14.30
CA ILE A 111 11.77 -1.09 15.43
C ILE A 111 11.14 0.08 16.19
#